data_AF-A0A353GTC4-F1
#
_entry.id   AF-A0A353GTC4-F1
#
_cell.length_a   1.000
_cell.length_b   1.000
_cell.length_c   1.000
_cell.angle_alpha   90.00
_cell.angle_beta   90.00
_cell.angle_gamma   90.00
#
_symmetry.space_group_name_H-M   'P 1'
#
loop_
_entity.id
_entity.type
_entity.pdbx_description
1 polymer ?
#
loop_
_entity_poly.entity_id
_entity_poly.type
_entity_poly.pdbx_seq_one_letter_code
_entity_poly.pdbx_strand_id
1 'polypeptide(L)'
;MGQIIDIKENGLYMIVEITAESTVKLLHFSAFPFHEDTIAGDGEKVGFRLVEVMVSGLDRPEERHGTKYTVTAPGYRLLYKNHQDYHNESGRKLEITTFDQETGLEVTSHFQFFNGIPVVRSWTALENKGNEILGLEYVSSFALTGIAKEGLQDPDEKMRLYIPHNSWQRELQWRSYRFPELGFSKSVVRGVQRSSKCIAVTNTGNWSTKEYLPMGYLENQETGTNLFWQIEHNGSWHWEISD
;
A
#
# COMPACT_ATOMS: atom_id res chain seq x y z
N MET A 1 -20.53 -14.63 -7.29
CA MET A 1 -19.57 -14.81 -6.17
C MET A 1 -18.24 -14.28 -6.65
N GLY A 2 -17.54 -13.52 -5.80
CA GLY A 2 -16.18 -13.06 -6.11
C GLY A 2 -15.18 -14.21 -6.14
N GLN A 3 -13.99 -13.96 -6.70
CA GLN A 3 -12.87 -14.89 -6.72
C GLN A 3 -11.83 -14.47 -5.67
N ILE A 4 -11.26 -15.43 -4.95
CA ILE A 4 -10.15 -15.21 -4.02
C ILE A 4 -8.86 -15.77 -4.62
N ILE A 5 -7.79 -14.98 -4.55
CA ILE A 5 -6.42 -15.43 -4.77
C ILE A 5 -5.76 -15.54 -3.39
N ASP A 6 -5.50 -16.77 -2.94
CA ASP A 6 -4.83 -17.10 -1.67
C ASP A 6 -3.39 -17.56 -1.95
N ILE A 7 -2.42 -16.77 -1.51
CA ILE A 7 -0.99 -17.05 -1.65
C ILE A 7 -0.38 -17.26 -0.27
N LYS A 8 0.30 -18.40 -0.12
CA LYS A 8 1.12 -18.75 1.05
C LYS A 8 2.50 -19.11 0.53
N GLU A 9 3.45 -18.20 0.69
CA GLU A 9 4.75 -18.27 0.02
C GLU A 9 5.85 -17.78 0.96
N ASN A 10 6.84 -18.63 1.27
CA ASN A 10 7.98 -18.30 2.14
C ASN A 10 7.61 -17.64 3.49
N GLY A 11 6.51 -18.09 4.10
CA GLY A 11 6.02 -17.55 5.38
C GLY A 11 5.21 -16.25 5.27
N LEU A 12 4.96 -15.79 4.04
CA LEU A 12 4.07 -14.67 3.76
C LEU A 12 2.69 -15.17 3.32
N TYR A 13 1.66 -14.47 3.78
CA TYR A 13 0.26 -14.71 3.47
C TYR A 13 -0.28 -13.49 2.74
N MET A 14 -0.80 -13.68 1.53
CA MET A 14 -1.44 -12.64 0.73
C MET A 14 -2.82 -13.10 0.30
N ILE A 15 -3.83 -12.26 0.56
CA ILE A 15 -5.22 -12.50 0.13
C ILE A 15 -5.66 -11.34 -0.75
N VAL A 16 -6.01 -11.67 -2.00
CA VAL A 16 -6.62 -10.73 -2.94
C VAL A 16 -8.04 -11.19 -3.28
N GLU A 17 -9.01 -10.31 -3.13
CA GLU A 17 -10.41 -10.53 -3.50
C GLU A 17 -10.73 -9.78 -4.79
N ILE A 18 -11.24 -10.51 -5.78
CA ILE A 18 -11.88 -9.97 -6.97
C ILE A 18 -13.39 -10.02 -6.72
N THR A 19 -14.03 -8.88 -6.54
CA THR A 19 -15.45 -8.81 -6.16
C THR A 19 -16.38 -9.17 -7.33
N ALA A 20 -17.68 -9.32 -7.07
CA ALA A 20 -18.67 -9.57 -8.11
C ALA A 20 -18.81 -8.41 -9.11
N GLU A 21 -18.45 -7.20 -8.67
CA GLU A 21 -18.41 -5.95 -9.46
C GLU A 21 -17.06 -5.76 -10.17
N SER A 22 -16.21 -6.80 -10.18
CA SER A 22 -14.87 -6.77 -10.77
C SER A 22 -13.92 -5.76 -10.13
N THR A 23 -14.13 -5.34 -8.87
CA THR A 23 -13.10 -4.57 -8.16
C THR A 23 -12.05 -5.49 -7.55
N VAL A 24 -10.79 -5.05 -7.45
CA VAL A 24 -9.71 -5.87 -6.87
C VAL A 24 -9.24 -5.29 -5.55
N LYS A 25 -9.23 -6.13 -4.52
CA LYS A 25 -8.92 -5.74 -3.14
C LYS A 25 -7.80 -6.56 -2.54
N LEU A 26 -6.73 -5.92 -2.07
CA LEU A 26 -5.69 -6.58 -1.28
C LEU A 26 -6.12 -6.62 0.18
N LEU A 27 -6.81 -7.69 0.58
CA LEU A 27 -7.39 -7.82 1.93
C LEU A 27 -6.35 -8.08 3.01
N HIS A 28 -5.23 -8.71 2.65
CA HIS A 28 -4.21 -9.10 3.61
C HIS A 28 -2.84 -9.28 2.95
N PHE A 29 -1.81 -8.83 3.66
CA PHE A 29 -0.41 -9.12 3.39
C PHE A 29 0.35 -9.12 4.71
N SER A 30 0.76 -10.29 5.20
CA SER A 30 1.40 -10.42 6.53
C SER A 30 2.27 -11.66 6.63
N ALA A 31 3.06 -11.75 7.70
CA ALA A 31 3.76 -12.98 8.11
C ALA A 31 2.85 -13.95 8.88
N PHE A 32 1.60 -13.55 9.16
CA PHE A 32 0.60 -14.37 9.84
C PHE A 32 -0.54 -14.75 8.90
N PRO A 33 -1.26 -15.86 9.17
CA PRO A 33 -2.45 -16.22 8.40
C PRO A 33 -3.53 -15.15 8.46
N PHE A 34 -4.28 -15.03 7.37
CA PHE A 34 -5.46 -14.17 7.32
C PHE A 34 -6.60 -14.74 8.19
N HIS A 35 -7.21 -13.88 8.99
CA HIS A 35 -8.43 -14.18 9.73
C HIS A 35 -9.53 -13.19 9.31
N GLU A 36 -10.67 -13.69 8.86
CA GLU A 36 -11.75 -12.87 8.29
C GLU A 36 -12.37 -11.89 9.30
N ASP A 37 -12.36 -12.24 10.58
CA ASP A 37 -12.84 -11.41 11.69
C ASP A 37 -11.98 -10.16 11.95
N THR A 38 -10.79 -10.08 11.35
CA THR A 38 -9.94 -8.88 11.36
C THR A 38 -10.43 -7.76 10.44
N ILE A 39 -11.46 -8.02 9.62
CA ILE A 39 -12.12 -7.02 8.79
C ILE A 39 -13.57 -6.89 9.27
N ALA A 40 -13.95 -5.71 9.78
CA ALA A 40 -15.22 -5.48 10.45
C ALA A 40 -16.45 -5.58 9.52
N GLY A 41 -16.25 -5.56 8.20
CA GLY A 41 -17.29 -5.83 7.20
C GLY A 41 -17.02 -5.22 5.82
N ASP A 42 -17.98 -5.35 4.90
CA ASP A 42 -17.84 -4.92 3.49
C ASP A 42 -17.60 -3.41 3.32
N GLY A 43 -18.09 -2.59 4.25
CA GLY A 43 -17.83 -1.14 4.25
C GLY A 43 -16.35 -0.81 4.47
N GLU A 44 -15.63 -1.61 5.26
CA GLU A 44 -14.19 -1.43 5.49
C GLU A 44 -13.39 -1.87 4.26
N LYS A 45 -13.85 -2.94 3.58
CA LYS A 45 -13.24 -3.47 2.35
C LYS A 45 -13.15 -2.44 1.22
N VAL A 46 -13.92 -1.35 1.24
CA VAL A 46 -13.83 -0.27 0.24
C VAL A 46 -12.44 0.36 0.20
N GLY A 47 -11.74 0.41 1.34
CA GLY A 47 -10.40 0.98 1.45
C GLY A 47 -9.27 0.10 0.91
N PHE A 48 -9.47 -1.22 0.83
CA PHE A 48 -8.43 -2.23 0.55
C PHE A 48 -8.04 -2.30 -0.93
N ARG A 49 -7.82 -1.16 -1.58
CA ARG A 49 -7.46 -1.10 -3.00
C ARG A 49 -6.10 -1.77 -3.25
N LEU A 50 -5.99 -2.47 -4.37
CA LEU A 50 -4.72 -3.11 -4.77
C LEU A 50 -3.63 -2.09 -5.11
N VAL A 51 -4.01 -0.95 -5.69
CA VAL A 51 -3.10 0.05 -6.25
C VAL A 51 -3.76 1.43 -6.26
N GLU A 52 -2.97 2.47 -6.05
CA GLU A 52 -3.38 3.87 -6.14
C GLU A 52 -2.68 4.52 -7.35
N VAL A 53 -3.47 5.12 -8.25
CA VAL A 53 -3.03 5.78 -9.49
C VAL A 53 -3.79 7.09 -9.66
N MET A 54 -3.05 8.17 -9.88
CA MET A 54 -3.59 9.52 -10.02
C MET A 54 -3.23 10.12 -11.36
N VAL A 55 -4.27 10.47 -12.12
CA VAL A 55 -4.16 11.13 -13.41
C VAL A 55 -4.72 12.55 -13.29
N SER A 56 -4.00 13.50 -13.88
CA SER A 56 -4.36 14.91 -13.91
C SER A 56 -5.75 15.13 -14.52
N GLY A 57 -6.54 15.99 -13.88
CA GLY A 57 -7.86 16.42 -14.38
C GLY A 57 -9.01 15.46 -14.05
N LEU A 58 -8.77 14.31 -13.42
CA LEU A 58 -9.83 13.44 -12.94
C LEU A 58 -10.29 13.82 -11.53
N ASP A 59 -11.61 13.85 -11.34
CA ASP A 59 -12.22 14.18 -10.06
C ASP A 59 -12.27 12.96 -9.11
N ARG A 60 -12.19 13.22 -7.81
CA ARG A 60 -12.23 12.18 -6.77
C ARG A 60 -13.61 12.18 -6.09
N PRO A 61 -14.31 11.04 -6.05
CA PRO A 61 -15.71 10.99 -5.63
C PRO A 61 -15.94 11.05 -4.10
N GLU A 62 -14.90 11.16 -3.27
CA GLU A 62 -14.99 11.08 -1.81
C GLU A 62 -14.37 12.31 -1.11
N GLU A 63 -15.01 12.75 -0.02
CA GLU A 63 -14.53 13.82 0.84
C GLU A 63 -13.26 13.39 1.59
N ARG A 64 -12.10 13.77 1.06
CA ARG A 64 -10.79 13.59 1.69
C ARG A 64 -10.37 14.92 2.29
N HIS A 65 -10.19 14.95 3.61
CA HIS A 65 -9.60 16.08 4.28
C HIS A 65 -8.07 15.98 4.09
N GLY A 66 -7.46 16.95 3.43
CA GLY A 66 -6.00 17.01 3.19
C GLY A 66 -5.50 16.24 1.96
N THR A 67 -4.22 16.47 1.62
CA THR A 67 -3.56 15.87 0.46
C THR A 67 -3.00 14.50 0.82
N LYS A 68 -3.64 13.44 0.33
CA LYS A 68 -3.27 12.03 0.54
C LYS A 68 -3.38 11.24 -0.77
N TYR A 69 -2.65 10.15 -0.88
CA TYR A 69 -2.65 9.23 -2.02
C TYR A 69 -3.57 8.03 -1.78
N THR A 70 -4.81 8.34 -1.45
CA THR A 70 -5.89 7.38 -1.19
C THR A 70 -7.14 7.81 -1.94
N VAL A 71 -7.90 6.84 -2.48
CA VAL A 71 -9.05 7.13 -3.37
C VAL A 71 -8.58 7.98 -4.55
N THR A 72 -7.45 7.60 -5.13
CA THR A 72 -6.90 8.28 -6.31
C THR A 72 -7.78 8.03 -7.53
N ALA A 73 -7.75 8.93 -8.52
CA ALA A 73 -8.51 8.79 -9.76
C ALA A 73 -7.52 8.57 -10.93
N PRO A 74 -7.62 7.47 -11.69
CA PRO A 74 -8.73 6.52 -11.73
C PRO A 74 -8.64 5.35 -10.72
N GLY A 75 -7.66 5.32 -9.81
CA GLY A 75 -7.44 4.23 -8.84
C GLY A 75 -8.71 3.67 -8.17
N TYR A 76 -9.66 4.53 -7.77
CA TYR A 76 -10.88 4.12 -7.08
C TYR A 76 -11.87 3.29 -7.93
N ARG A 77 -11.78 3.37 -9.25
CA ARG A 77 -12.71 2.72 -10.21
C ARG A 77 -12.02 1.72 -11.13
N LEU A 78 -10.77 1.36 -10.84
CA LEU A 78 -10.09 0.31 -11.58
C LEU A 78 -10.83 -1.01 -11.46
N LEU A 79 -11.08 -1.65 -12.61
CA LEU A 79 -11.75 -2.94 -12.71
C LEU A 79 -10.77 -4.03 -13.09
N TYR A 80 -10.99 -5.23 -12.61
CA TYR A 80 -10.23 -6.43 -12.92
C TYR A 80 -10.30 -6.76 -14.41
N LYS A 81 -9.15 -7.04 -15.01
CA LYS A 81 -9.03 -7.52 -16.40
C LYS A 81 -8.59 -8.97 -16.44
N ASN A 82 -7.44 -9.28 -15.87
CA ASN A 82 -6.90 -10.65 -15.78
C ASN A 82 -5.79 -10.73 -14.70
N HIS A 83 -5.30 -11.94 -14.43
CA HIS A 83 -4.07 -12.13 -13.65
C HIS A 83 -3.23 -13.29 -14.22
N GLN A 84 -1.95 -13.29 -13.92
CA GLN A 84 -1.02 -14.39 -14.15
C GLN A 84 -0.36 -14.77 -12.83
N ASP A 85 -0.29 -16.07 -12.57
CA ASP A 85 0.37 -16.64 -11.40
C ASP A 85 1.26 -17.80 -11.86
N TYR A 86 2.56 -17.59 -11.78
CA TYR A 86 3.55 -18.50 -12.33
C TYR A 86 4.84 -18.47 -11.51
N HIS A 87 5.81 -19.33 -11.85
CA HIS A 87 7.12 -19.34 -11.22
C HIS A 87 8.19 -18.97 -12.24
N ASN A 88 9.19 -18.20 -11.81
CA ASN A 88 10.41 -17.92 -12.55
C ASN A 88 11.64 -18.30 -11.72
N GLU A 89 12.84 -17.97 -12.21
CA GLU A 89 14.11 -18.29 -11.52
C GLU A 89 14.21 -17.71 -10.10
N SER A 90 13.56 -16.57 -9.84
CA SER A 90 13.59 -15.90 -8.54
C SER A 90 12.55 -16.46 -7.56
N GLY A 91 11.45 -17.05 -8.05
CA GLY A 91 10.38 -17.62 -7.24
C GLY A 91 8.99 -17.40 -7.86
N ARG A 92 7.94 -17.47 -7.04
CA ARG A 92 6.55 -17.22 -7.47
C ARG A 92 6.35 -15.77 -7.90
N LYS A 93 5.60 -15.57 -8.97
CA LYS A 93 5.30 -14.27 -9.57
C LYS A 93 3.80 -14.14 -9.79
N LEU A 94 3.20 -13.12 -9.18
CA LEU A 94 1.82 -12.71 -9.40
C LEU A 94 1.80 -11.39 -10.18
N GLU A 95 0.95 -11.33 -11.19
CA GLU A 95 0.66 -10.13 -11.97
C GLU A 95 -0.85 -9.98 -12.03
N ILE A 96 -1.39 -8.85 -11.58
CA ILE A 96 -2.83 -8.57 -11.67
C ILE A 96 -3.00 -7.32 -12.51
N THR A 97 -3.70 -7.44 -13.63
CA THR A 97 -4.03 -6.32 -14.50
C THR A 97 -5.44 -5.84 -14.18
N THR A 98 -5.54 -4.56 -13.88
CA THR A 98 -6.78 -3.79 -13.79
C THR A 98 -6.82 -2.71 -14.87
N PHE A 99 -7.98 -2.10 -15.10
CA PHE A 99 -8.15 -1.07 -16.10
C PHE A 99 -9.23 -0.06 -15.72
N ASP A 100 -9.10 1.15 -16.24
CA ASP A 100 -10.15 2.17 -16.18
C ASP A 100 -10.89 2.23 -17.53
N GLN A 101 -12.21 2.01 -17.50
CA GLN A 101 -13.05 2.01 -18.71
C GLN A 101 -13.09 3.37 -19.41
N GLU A 102 -13.09 4.47 -18.64
CA GLU A 102 -13.27 5.81 -19.20
C GLU A 102 -11.99 6.33 -19.86
N THR A 103 -10.83 6.15 -19.21
CA THR A 103 -9.55 6.63 -19.75
C THR A 103 -8.85 5.62 -20.66
N GLY A 104 -9.20 4.33 -20.58
CA GLY A 104 -8.47 3.25 -21.25
C GLY A 104 -7.10 2.96 -20.63
N LEU A 105 -6.83 3.45 -19.41
CA LEU A 105 -5.59 3.17 -18.70
C LEU A 105 -5.59 1.74 -18.17
N GLU A 106 -4.58 0.95 -18.54
CA GLU A 106 -4.31 -0.37 -17.95
C GLU A 106 -3.22 -0.26 -16.89
N VAL A 107 -3.43 -0.95 -15.78
CA VAL A 107 -2.58 -0.92 -14.58
C VAL A 107 -2.25 -2.35 -14.21
N THR A 108 -0.99 -2.73 -14.23
CA THR A 108 -0.55 -4.07 -13.80
C THR A 108 0.23 -3.97 -12.51
N SER A 109 -0.31 -4.55 -11.44
CA SER A 109 0.35 -4.72 -10.15
C SER A 109 1.15 -6.01 -10.17
N HIS A 110 2.46 -5.89 -9.95
CA HIS A 110 3.41 -6.99 -10.02
C HIS A 110 3.94 -7.33 -8.62
N PHE A 111 3.90 -8.60 -8.23
CA PHE A 111 4.45 -9.10 -6.96
C PHE A 111 5.40 -10.27 -7.22
N GLN A 112 6.70 -10.06 -7.04
CA GLN A 112 7.72 -11.10 -7.12
C GLN A 112 8.06 -11.60 -5.72
N PHE A 113 7.69 -12.84 -5.41
CA PHE A 113 8.13 -13.55 -4.21
C PHE A 113 9.49 -14.17 -4.48
N PHE A 114 10.40 -14.12 -3.50
CA PHE A 114 11.74 -14.69 -3.62
C PHE A 114 11.87 -16.02 -2.89
N ASN A 115 12.48 -17.01 -3.54
CA ASN A 115 12.71 -18.33 -2.97
C ASN A 115 13.50 -18.25 -1.65
N GLY A 116 13.00 -18.91 -0.61
CA GLY A 116 13.71 -19.12 0.64
C GLY A 116 13.78 -17.92 1.58
N ILE A 117 13.19 -16.77 1.23
CA ILE A 117 13.12 -15.58 2.09
C ILE A 117 11.70 -14.96 2.09
N PRO A 118 11.23 -14.39 3.21
CA PRO A 118 9.92 -13.75 3.32
C PRO A 118 9.95 -12.33 2.73
N VAL A 119 10.28 -12.20 1.44
CA VAL A 119 10.41 -10.91 0.75
C VAL A 119 9.61 -10.92 -0.54
N VAL A 120 8.89 -9.81 -0.78
CA VAL A 120 8.22 -9.52 -2.05
C VAL A 120 8.78 -8.23 -2.63
N ARG A 121 9.18 -8.26 -3.91
CA ARG A 121 9.39 -7.04 -4.69
C ARG A 121 8.10 -6.69 -5.42
N SER A 122 7.61 -5.48 -5.21
CA SER A 122 6.38 -4.97 -5.82
C SER A 122 6.65 -3.77 -6.73
N TRP A 123 5.96 -3.69 -7.86
CA TRP A 123 5.94 -2.51 -8.73
C TRP A 123 4.63 -2.44 -9.51
N THR A 124 4.37 -1.28 -10.11
CA THR A 124 3.18 -1.05 -10.94
C THR A 124 3.63 -0.62 -12.34
N ALA A 125 3.10 -1.28 -13.37
CA ALA A 125 3.26 -0.88 -14.75
C ALA A 125 1.96 -0.24 -15.26
N LEU A 126 2.08 0.87 -15.98
CA LEU A 126 0.94 1.58 -16.58
C LEU A 126 1.06 1.53 -18.10
N GLU A 127 -0.04 1.25 -18.77
CA GLU A 127 -0.13 1.31 -20.22
C GLU A 127 -1.37 2.10 -20.64
N ASN A 128 -1.18 3.19 -21.38
CA ASN A 128 -2.29 3.97 -21.92
C ASN A 128 -2.81 3.29 -23.21
N LYS A 129 -3.98 2.64 -23.13
CA LYS A 129 -4.69 2.08 -24.29
C LYS A 129 -5.82 3.00 -24.78
N GLY A 130 -6.00 4.16 -24.16
CA GLY A 130 -6.95 5.18 -24.56
C GLY A 130 -6.46 5.99 -25.76
N ASN A 131 -7.32 6.92 -26.20
CA ASN A 131 -7.01 7.83 -27.31
C ASN A 131 -6.46 9.19 -26.84
N GLU A 132 -6.58 9.50 -25.55
CA GLU A 132 -6.19 10.77 -24.96
C GLU A 132 -4.83 10.66 -24.25
N ILE A 133 -4.09 11.77 -24.21
CA ILE A 133 -2.86 11.86 -23.41
C ILE A 133 -3.25 11.98 -21.92
N LEU A 134 -2.70 11.10 -21.09
CA LEU A 134 -2.92 11.11 -19.64
C LEU A 134 -1.69 11.68 -18.92
N GLY A 135 -1.89 12.72 -18.11
CA GLY A 135 -0.85 13.25 -17.21
C GLY A 135 -0.81 12.43 -15.92
N LEU A 136 0.32 11.80 -15.61
CA LEU A 136 0.47 11.01 -14.38
C LEU A 136 1.00 11.88 -13.23
N GLU A 137 0.26 11.94 -12.13
CA GLU A 137 0.66 12.67 -10.92
C GLU A 137 1.22 11.74 -9.84
N TYR A 138 0.68 10.52 -9.74
CA TYR A 138 1.10 9.55 -8.72
C TYR A 138 0.80 8.12 -9.17
N VAL A 139 1.67 7.20 -8.77
CA VAL A 139 1.47 5.75 -8.85
C VAL A 139 2.12 5.08 -7.65
N SER A 140 1.38 4.24 -6.92
CA SER A 140 1.92 3.42 -5.86
C SER A 140 2.64 2.20 -6.44
N SER A 141 3.85 1.89 -5.98
CA SER A 141 4.49 0.59 -6.23
C SER A 141 3.95 -0.52 -5.34
N PHE A 142 3.36 -0.16 -4.20
CA PHE A 142 2.68 -1.04 -3.25
C PHE A 142 1.70 -0.21 -2.42
N ALA A 143 0.51 -0.75 -2.15
CA ALA A 143 -0.50 -0.15 -1.28
C ALA A 143 -1.08 -1.24 -0.37
N LEU A 144 -1.19 -0.96 0.94
CA LEU A 144 -1.70 -1.90 1.92
C LEU A 144 -2.58 -1.18 2.94
N THR A 145 -3.78 -1.71 3.13
CA THR A 145 -4.75 -1.23 4.14
C THR A 145 -4.82 -2.20 5.30
N GLY A 146 -5.15 -1.69 6.49
CA GLY A 146 -5.33 -2.52 7.68
C GLY A 146 -4.02 -2.91 8.38
N ILE A 147 -2.98 -2.08 8.28
CA ILE A 147 -1.66 -2.32 8.90
C ILE A 147 -1.68 -2.48 10.44
N ALA A 148 -2.78 -2.12 11.11
CA ALA A 148 -2.96 -2.22 12.56
C ALA A 148 -4.11 -3.16 12.98
N LYS A 149 -4.66 -3.95 12.03
CA LYS A 149 -5.85 -4.78 12.26
C LYS A 149 -5.62 -6.02 13.15
N GLU A 150 -4.35 -6.40 13.32
CA GLU A 150 -3.93 -7.57 14.10
C GLU A 150 -3.73 -7.19 15.57
N GLY A 151 -4.09 -8.07 16.50
CA GLY A 151 -4.02 -7.82 17.95
C GLY A 151 -5.19 -6.99 18.48
N LEU A 152 -5.41 -7.05 19.79
CA LEU A 152 -6.57 -6.46 20.49
C LEU A 152 -6.26 -5.10 21.13
N GLN A 153 -4.99 -4.75 21.31
CA GLN A 153 -4.60 -3.47 21.89
C GLN A 153 -4.88 -2.31 20.94
N ASP A 154 -4.96 -1.12 21.52
CA ASP A 154 -5.14 0.11 20.76
C ASP A 154 -3.93 0.34 19.82
N PRO A 155 -4.15 0.64 18.52
CA PRO A 155 -3.08 1.01 17.59
C PRO A 155 -2.10 2.05 18.13
N ASP A 156 -2.57 3.02 18.92
CA ASP A 156 -1.72 4.07 19.51
C ASP A 156 -0.68 3.50 20.50
N GLU A 157 -0.99 2.36 21.12
CA GLU A 157 -0.15 1.70 22.11
C GLU A 157 0.75 0.62 21.50
N LYS A 158 0.23 -0.17 20.55
CA LYS A 158 0.93 -1.34 19.99
C LYS A 158 1.79 -1.06 18.76
N MET A 159 1.50 0.01 18.01
CA MET A 159 2.23 0.28 16.77
C MET A 159 3.48 1.13 17.03
N ARG A 160 4.60 0.73 16.44
CA ARG A 160 5.86 1.49 16.44
C ARG A 160 6.38 1.64 15.02
N LEU A 161 6.55 2.88 14.59
CA LEU A 161 7.11 3.24 13.30
C LEU A 161 8.56 3.68 13.48
N TYR A 162 9.45 3.07 12.72
CA TYR A 162 10.87 3.39 12.70
C TYR A 162 11.20 4.08 11.39
N ILE A 163 11.71 5.31 11.52
CA ILE A 163 12.05 6.19 10.40
C ILE A 163 13.57 6.38 10.40
N PRO A 164 14.26 6.04 9.30
CA PRO A 164 15.69 6.27 9.16
C PRO A 164 15.96 7.73 8.73
N HIS A 165 16.19 8.60 9.69
CA HIS A 165 16.60 9.97 9.41
C HIS A 165 18.02 9.99 8.85
N ASN A 166 18.28 10.96 8.00
CA ASN A 166 19.57 11.16 7.36
C ASN A 166 19.92 12.65 7.38
N SER A 167 21.21 12.95 7.51
CA SER A 167 21.75 14.26 7.19
C SER A 167 23.22 14.11 6.82
N TRP A 168 23.78 15.09 6.12
CA TRP A 168 25.17 15.07 5.70
C TRP A 168 26.11 14.83 6.89
N GLN A 169 26.98 13.82 6.78
CA GLN A 169 27.93 13.39 7.83
C GLN A 169 27.28 12.85 9.11
N ARG A 170 25.98 12.53 9.05
CA ARG A 170 25.19 12.00 10.16
C ARG A 170 24.12 11.04 9.61
N GLU A 171 24.59 10.04 8.88
CA GLU A 171 23.75 9.11 8.15
C GLU A 171 23.14 8.01 9.06
N LEU A 172 22.10 7.35 8.57
CA LEU A 172 21.53 6.12 9.15
C LEU A 172 20.97 6.27 10.58
N GLN A 173 20.32 7.39 10.90
CA GLN A 173 19.78 7.67 12.22
C GLN A 173 18.36 7.11 12.38
N TRP A 174 18.26 5.83 12.75
CA TRP A 174 16.98 5.21 13.06
C TRP A 174 16.34 5.81 14.33
N ARG A 175 15.10 6.28 14.20
CA ARG A 175 14.28 6.77 15.30
C ARG A 175 12.94 6.06 15.30
N SER A 176 12.44 5.68 16.47
CA SER A 176 11.15 5.05 16.65
C SER A 176 10.13 6.07 17.17
N TYR A 177 8.90 5.97 16.68
CA TYR A 177 7.78 6.82 17.06
C TYR A 177 6.53 5.98 17.28
N ARG A 178 5.71 6.40 18.24
CA ARG A 178 4.30 6.01 18.30
C ARG A 178 3.50 6.88 17.33
N PHE A 179 2.39 6.38 16.81
CA PHE A 179 1.55 7.19 15.93
C PHE A 179 1.07 8.52 16.57
N PRO A 180 0.68 8.58 17.86
CA PRO A 180 0.35 9.84 18.52
C PRO A 180 1.48 10.88 18.54
N GLU A 181 2.74 10.45 18.60
CA GLU A 181 3.91 11.35 18.61
C GLU A 181 4.12 12.03 17.26
N LEU A 182 3.55 11.46 16.19
CA LEU A 182 3.51 12.01 14.84
C LEU A 182 2.18 12.74 14.56
N GLY A 183 1.32 12.89 15.58
CA GLY A 183 0.00 13.51 15.47
C GLY A 183 -1.04 12.64 14.76
N PHE A 184 -0.78 11.34 14.60
CA PHE A 184 -1.66 10.38 13.93
C PHE A 184 -2.32 9.44 14.95
N SER A 185 -3.05 10.01 15.91
CA SER A 185 -3.80 9.22 16.90
C SER A 185 -5.05 8.59 16.28
N LYS A 186 -5.47 7.46 16.85
CA LYS A 186 -6.76 6.84 16.56
C LYS A 186 -7.90 7.85 16.71
N SER A 187 -8.89 7.78 15.80
CA SER A 187 -10.06 8.66 15.87
C SER A 187 -10.91 8.34 17.10
N VAL A 188 -11.43 9.40 17.73
CA VAL A 188 -12.42 9.28 18.81
C VAL A 188 -13.78 8.75 18.32
N VAL A 189 -14.03 8.82 17.01
CA VAL A 189 -15.25 8.33 16.38
C VAL A 189 -15.13 6.82 16.13
N ARG A 190 -16.15 6.07 16.58
CA ARG A 190 -16.25 4.64 16.29
C ARG A 190 -16.71 4.42 14.84
N GLY A 191 -16.10 3.45 14.15
CA GLY A 191 -16.38 3.12 12.75
C GLY A 191 -15.24 3.52 11.83
N VAL A 192 -15.58 3.97 10.62
CA VAL A 192 -14.60 4.37 9.59
C VAL A 192 -13.69 5.45 10.14
N GLN A 193 -12.39 5.14 10.20
CA GLN A 193 -11.38 6.08 10.63
C GLN A 193 -11.21 7.15 9.55
N ARG A 194 -11.20 8.41 9.97
CA ARG A 194 -11.00 9.56 9.09
C ARG A 194 -10.00 10.51 9.74
N SER A 195 -9.05 11.00 8.95
CA SER A 195 -8.00 11.91 9.39
C SER A 195 -7.66 12.89 8.27
N SER A 196 -7.37 14.14 8.62
CA SER A 196 -6.68 15.06 7.71
C SER A 196 -5.16 14.94 7.77
N LYS A 197 -4.66 14.18 8.74
CA LYS A 197 -3.25 13.96 9.00
C LYS A 197 -2.77 12.72 8.26
N CYS A 198 -1.57 12.84 7.70
CA CYS A 198 -0.83 11.75 7.09
C CYS A 198 0.58 11.73 7.69
N ILE A 199 1.13 10.55 7.96
CA ILE A 199 2.55 10.39 8.23
C ILE A 199 3.22 10.19 6.87
N ALA A 200 3.88 11.22 6.37
CA ALA A 200 4.52 11.21 5.05
C ALA A 200 6.03 11.39 5.19
N VAL A 201 6.79 10.53 4.52
CA VAL A 201 8.24 10.68 4.37
C VAL A 201 8.55 10.76 2.88
N THR A 202 9.13 11.89 2.49
CA THR A 202 9.29 12.27 1.10
C THR A 202 10.71 12.71 0.85
N ASN A 203 11.20 12.40 -0.34
CA ASN A 203 12.42 12.97 -0.87
C ASN A 203 12.19 13.47 -2.29
N THR A 204 12.69 14.66 -2.59
CA THR A 204 12.59 15.26 -3.93
C THR A 204 13.95 15.71 -4.45
N GLY A 205 14.15 15.48 -5.75
CA GLY A 205 15.36 15.85 -6.48
C GLY A 205 16.28 14.66 -6.76
N ASN A 206 17.54 14.98 -7.07
CA ASN A 206 18.48 14.02 -7.66
C ASN A 206 19.24 13.16 -6.64
N TRP A 207 18.96 13.30 -5.35
CA TRP A 207 19.69 12.60 -4.30
C TRP A 207 18.70 11.85 -3.42
N SER A 208 18.71 10.51 -3.46
CA SER A 208 17.72 9.65 -2.79
C SER A 208 17.77 9.71 -1.27
N THR A 209 18.86 10.18 -0.66
CA THR A 209 19.07 10.11 0.80
C THR A 209 19.39 11.46 1.43
N LYS A 210 18.54 12.48 1.23
CA LYS A 210 18.76 13.81 1.85
C LYS A 210 18.45 13.79 3.35
N GLU A 211 17.17 13.81 3.69
CA GLU A 211 16.68 13.90 5.07
C GLU A 211 16.28 12.54 5.65
N TYR A 212 16.10 11.55 4.77
CA TYR A 212 15.61 10.22 5.08
C TYR A 212 16.24 9.19 4.15
N LEU A 213 16.22 7.93 4.53
CA LEU A 213 16.48 6.82 3.61
C LEU A 213 15.17 6.34 2.97
N PRO A 214 15.19 5.78 1.75
CA PRO A 214 14.02 5.25 1.04
C PRO A 214 13.55 3.92 1.64
N MET A 215 13.31 3.87 2.95
CA MET A 215 12.90 2.65 3.66
C MET A 215 12.16 3.03 4.95
N GLY A 216 11.53 2.03 5.56
CA GLY A 216 10.88 2.17 6.86
C GLY A 216 10.59 0.80 7.45
N TYR A 217 10.27 0.81 8.74
CA TYR A 217 9.96 -0.39 9.49
C TYR A 217 8.80 -0.11 10.44
N LEU A 218 7.76 -0.92 10.35
CA LEU A 218 6.58 -0.85 11.19
C LEU A 218 6.47 -2.14 11.99
N GLU A 219 6.42 -2.01 13.30
CA GLU A 219 6.26 -3.11 14.25
C GLU A 219 4.89 -3.01 14.94
N ASN A 220 4.20 -4.14 15.02
CA ASN A 220 3.11 -4.35 15.96
C ASN A 220 3.67 -5.11 17.17
N GLN A 221 3.87 -4.39 18.28
CA GLN A 221 4.53 -4.93 19.48
C GLN A 221 3.69 -5.99 20.21
N GLU A 222 2.36 -6.01 19.98
CA GLU A 222 1.47 -7.00 20.60
C GLU A 222 1.62 -8.36 19.93
N THR A 223 1.65 -8.39 18.60
CA THR A 223 1.68 -9.64 17.81
C THR A 223 3.08 -10.05 17.39
N GLY A 224 4.06 -9.14 17.48
CA GLY A 224 5.39 -9.31 16.92
C GLY A 224 5.41 -9.32 15.39
N THR A 225 4.34 -8.84 14.73
CA THR A 225 4.31 -8.69 13.26
C THR A 225 5.11 -7.46 12.84
N ASN A 226 5.86 -7.59 11.74
CA ASN A 226 6.75 -6.54 11.27
C ASN A 226 6.61 -6.36 9.76
N LEU A 227 6.52 -5.11 9.31
CA LEU A 227 6.57 -4.72 7.92
C LEU A 227 7.82 -3.86 7.70
N PHE A 228 8.78 -4.40 6.97
CA PHE A 228 9.93 -3.65 6.46
C PHE A 228 9.71 -3.35 4.99
N TRP A 229 10.00 -2.12 4.55
CA TRP A 229 9.97 -1.77 3.13
C TRP A 229 11.19 -0.98 2.72
N GLN A 230 11.58 -1.12 1.46
CA GLN A 230 12.57 -0.30 0.77
C GLN A 230 12.03 0.09 -0.59
N ILE A 231 12.21 1.36 -0.96
CA ILE A 231 11.92 1.88 -2.29
C ILE A 231 13.22 1.84 -3.09
N GLU A 232 13.27 0.99 -4.12
CA GLU A 232 14.43 0.81 -5.00
C GLU A 232 14.49 1.93 -6.06
N HIS A 233 14.68 3.18 -5.62
CA HIS A 233 14.75 4.35 -6.50
C HIS A 233 15.82 5.36 -6.06
N ASN A 234 16.59 5.88 -7.01
CA ASN A 234 17.71 6.81 -6.74
C ASN A 234 17.35 8.30 -6.88
N GLY A 235 16.13 8.61 -7.32
CA GLY A 235 15.62 9.98 -7.45
C GLY A 235 14.62 10.36 -6.35
N SER A 236 13.59 11.11 -6.72
CA SER A 236 12.45 11.42 -5.86
C SER A 236 11.69 10.15 -5.48
N TRP A 237 11.19 10.09 -4.25
CA TRP A 237 10.35 9.00 -3.75
C TRP A 237 9.48 9.49 -2.60
N HIS A 238 8.44 8.72 -2.30
CA HIS A 238 7.49 9.03 -1.25
C HIS A 238 6.90 7.74 -0.70
N TRP A 239 6.73 7.68 0.61
CA TRP A 239 5.81 6.74 1.24
C TRP A 239 4.99 7.46 2.30
N GLU A 240 3.79 6.95 2.55
CA GLU A 240 2.91 7.49 3.58
C GLU A 240 2.12 6.42 4.32
N ILE A 241 1.69 6.77 5.53
CA ILE A 241 0.70 6.02 6.33
C ILE A 241 -0.47 6.97 6.64
N SER A 242 -1.68 6.52 6.35
CA SER A 242 -2.90 7.30 6.53
C SER A 242 -4.12 6.41 6.85
N ASP A 243 -5.29 7.04 6.94
CA ASP A 243 -6.61 6.47 7.27
C ASP A 243 -7.38 5.91 6.05
#